data_AF-A0A8S8Z0G9-F1
#
_entry.id   AF-A0A8S8Z0G9-F1
#
_cell.length_a   1.000
_cell.length_b   1.000
_cell.length_c   1.000
_cell.angle_alpha   90.00
_cell.angle_beta   90.00
_cell.angle_gamma   90.00
#
_symmetry.space_group_name_H-M   'P 1'
#
loop_
_entity.id
_entity.type
_entity.pdbx_description
1 polymer ?
#
loop_
_entity_poly.entity_id
_entity_poly.type
_entity_poly.pdbx_seq_one_letter_code
_entity_poly.pdbx_strand_id
1 'polypeptide(L)'
;MYSSIISSDRGLLENSLVSSLAPLGMIGVPIAYDGQTMLLEERGMLEAGNGALASRLGTEGMLMLFDFLFWMVWINFLLGFANLIPMIPFDGGHIVKDGVHSLLSRVTKGANPLRIESLASRISSMSSFVVLFIVILPIILPRLV
;
A
#
# COMPACT_ATOMS: atom_id res chain seq x y z
N MET A 1 16.24 13.62 -1.99
CA MET A 1 15.52 13.32 -0.72
C MET A 1 16.21 12.23 0.14
N TYR A 2 16.90 11.25 -0.47
CA TYR A 2 17.51 10.11 0.24
C TYR A 2 18.87 10.39 0.93
N SER A 3 19.56 11.48 0.60
CA SER A 3 20.83 11.87 1.24
C SER A 3 20.71 12.19 2.74
N SER A 4 19.49 12.31 3.25
CA SER A 4 19.25 12.55 4.66
C SER A 4 19.35 11.27 5.50
N ILE A 5 19.11 10.08 4.95
CA ILE A 5 18.95 8.84 5.73
C ILE A 5 20.22 8.48 6.53
N ILE A 6 21.40 8.86 6.02
CA ILE A 6 22.69 8.71 6.69
C ILE A 6 23.34 10.09 6.81
N SER A 7 22.74 10.98 7.59
CA SER A 7 23.40 12.21 8.01
C SER A 7 24.31 11.90 9.19
N SER A 8 25.61 12.23 9.11
CA SER A 8 26.59 12.04 10.19
C SER A 8 26.26 12.82 11.48
N ASP A 9 25.29 13.74 11.41
CA ASP A 9 24.87 14.62 12.50
C ASP A 9 23.80 14.00 13.43
N ARG A 10 23.18 12.89 13.00
CA ARG A 10 22.19 12.14 13.78
C ARG A 10 22.85 10.98 14.54
N GLY A 11 22.44 10.75 15.78
CA GLY A 11 22.97 9.66 16.61
C GLY A 11 22.75 8.28 15.98
N LEU A 12 23.61 7.28 16.32
CA LEU A 12 23.55 5.93 15.73
C LEU A 12 22.16 5.28 15.85
N LEU A 13 21.48 5.46 16.99
CA LEU A 13 20.13 4.95 17.21
C LEU A 13 19.10 5.61 16.28
N GLU A 14 19.23 6.92 16.07
CA GLU A 14 18.32 7.67 15.22
C GLU A 14 18.50 7.29 13.75
N ASN A 15 19.75 7.18 13.27
CA ASN A 15 20.03 6.71 11.91
C ASN A 15 19.56 5.27 11.69
N SER A 16 19.70 4.40 12.69
CA SER A 16 19.17 3.04 12.61
C SER A 16 17.66 3.03 12.49
N LEU A 17 16.95 3.81 13.31
CA LEU A 17 15.48 3.89 13.28
C LEU A 17 14.99 4.46 11.95
N VAL A 18 15.60 5.54 11.47
CA VAL A 18 15.24 6.16 10.18
C VAL A 18 15.51 5.20 9.03
N SER A 19 16.64 4.50 9.02
CA SER A 19 16.97 3.51 7.99
C SER A 19 16.01 2.32 8.01
N SER A 20 15.56 1.87 9.20
CA SER A 20 14.58 0.80 9.33
C SER A 20 13.18 1.20 8.85
N LEU A 21 12.80 2.47 9.00
CA LEU A 21 11.49 2.99 8.58
C LEU A 21 11.50 3.53 7.14
N ALA A 22 12.66 3.79 6.55
CA ALA A 22 12.79 4.29 5.19
C ALA A 22 12.03 3.45 4.14
N PRO A 23 12.05 2.10 4.19
CA PRO A 23 11.24 1.28 3.27
C PRO A 23 9.74 1.58 3.32
N LEU A 24 9.20 1.95 4.48
CA LEU A 24 7.78 2.33 4.60
C LEU A 24 7.49 3.68 3.92
N GLY A 25 8.43 4.62 3.99
CA GLY A 25 8.32 5.87 3.23
C GLY A 25 8.43 5.65 1.72
N MET A 26 9.20 4.64 1.30
CA MET A 26 9.40 4.29 -0.09
C MET A 26 8.18 3.64 -0.75
N ILE A 27 7.17 3.24 0.03
CA ILE A 27 5.89 2.76 -0.48
C ILE A 27 5.24 3.81 -1.40
N GLY A 28 5.27 5.10 -1.06
CA GLY A 28 4.64 6.14 -1.89
C GLY A 28 5.29 6.38 -3.26
N VAL A 29 6.49 5.84 -3.50
CA VAL A 29 7.37 6.21 -4.61
C VAL A 29 6.77 5.89 -5.99
N PRO A 30 6.24 4.69 -6.26
CA PRO A 30 5.73 4.36 -7.59
C PRO A 30 4.49 5.18 -7.96
N ILE A 31 3.73 5.62 -6.96
CA ILE A 31 2.57 6.48 -7.18
C ILE A 31 3.03 7.91 -7.52
N ALA A 32 4.12 8.37 -6.93
CA ALA A 32 4.68 9.70 -7.17
C ALA A 32 5.44 9.81 -8.50
N TYR A 33 5.97 8.71 -9.02
CA TYR A 33 6.84 8.68 -10.21
C TYR A 33 6.27 7.82 -11.35
N ASP A 34 4.94 7.79 -11.52
CA ASP A 34 4.26 7.12 -12.65
C ASP A 34 4.69 5.65 -12.87
N GLY A 35 4.86 4.92 -11.77
CA GLY A 35 5.27 3.51 -11.77
C GLY A 35 6.78 3.29 -11.82
N GLN A 36 7.61 4.33 -11.68
CA GLN A 36 9.06 4.18 -11.54
C GLN A 36 9.49 4.16 -10.07
N THR A 37 10.63 3.54 -9.79
CA THR A 37 11.23 3.46 -8.45
C THR A 37 12.02 4.73 -8.08
N MET A 38 12.28 5.60 -9.06
CA MET A 38 12.96 6.89 -8.93
C MET A 38 12.72 7.73 -10.19
N LEU A 39 12.91 9.05 -10.10
CA LEU A 39 12.96 9.94 -11.25
C LEU A 39 14.05 9.48 -12.25
N LEU A 40 13.77 9.47 -13.55
CA LEU A 40 14.72 8.97 -14.56
C LEU A 40 16.00 9.80 -14.61
N GLU A 41 15.89 11.10 -14.38
CA GLU A 41 17.02 12.03 -14.35
C GLU A 41 17.92 11.76 -13.13
N GLU A 42 17.33 11.52 -11.95
CA GLU A 42 18.10 11.16 -10.75
C GLU A 42 18.75 9.78 -10.90
N ARG A 43 18.05 8.82 -11.53
CA ARG A 43 18.58 7.48 -11.82
C ARG A 43 19.84 7.55 -12.68
N GLY A 44 19.86 8.41 -13.70
CA GLY A 44 21.03 8.58 -14.58
C GLY A 44 22.24 9.23 -13.90
N MET A 45 22.03 9.86 -12.75
CA MET A 45 23.08 10.47 -11.93
C MET A 45 23.64 9.51 -10.86
N LEU A 46 23.01 8.35 -10.65
CA LEU A 46 23.48 7.38 -9.68
C LEU A 46 24.65 6.58 -10.24
N GLU A 47 25.68 6.42 -9.42
CA GLU A 47 26.81 5.54 -9.69
C GLU A 47 26.93 4.52 -8.57
N ALA A 48 27.15 3.25 -8.93
CA ALA A 48 27.35 2.22 -7.92
C ALA A 48 28.68 2.45 -7.19
N GLY A 49 28.64 2.38 -5.87
CA GLY A 49 29.83 2.58 -5.04
C GLY A 49 30.86 1.45 -5.19
N ASN A 50 31.99 1.58 -4.50
CA ASN A 50 33.12 0.64 -4.60
C ASN A 50 32.92 -0.72 -3.86
N GLY A 51 31.68 -1.11 -3.60
CA GLY A 51 31.37 -2.34 -2.85
C GLY A 51 31.65 -3.61 -3.68
N ALA A 52 31.90 -4.74 -3.01
CA ALA A 52 32.21 -6.01 -3.67
C ALA A 52 31.08 -6.53 -4.60
N LEU A 53 29.83 -6.18 -4.30
CA LEU A 53 28.67 -6.49 -5.15
C LEU A 53 28.58 -5.51 -6.33
N ALA A 54 28.76 -4.22 -6.05
CA ALA A 54 28.72 -3.16 -7.03
C ALA A 54 29.83 -3.27 -8.08
N SER A 55 31.03 -3.70 -7.69
CA SER A 55 32.15 -3.93 -8.62
C SER A 55 31.94 -5.12 -9.56
N ARG A 56 31.05 -6.06 -9.20
CA ARG A 56 30.71 -7.23 -10.04
C ARG A 56 29.49 -7.00 -10.92
N LEU A 57 28.48 -6.28 -10.41
CA LEU A 57 27.21 -6.03 -11.10
C LEU A 57 27.21 -4.72 -11.91
N GLY A 58 28.10 -3.79 -11.58
CA GLY A 58 28.11 -2.44 -12.13
C GLY A 58 26.91 -1.60 -11.67
N THR A 59 26.86 -0.35 -12.11
CA THR A 59 25.78 0.59 -11.80
C THR A 59 24.43 0.09 -12.32
N GLU A 60 24.37 -0.36 -13.57
CA GLU A 60 23.13 -0.84 -14.18
C GLU A 60 22.58 -2.09 -13.48
N GLY A 61 23.44 -3.06 -13.15
CA GLY A 61 23.03 -4.28 -12.45
C GLY A 61 22.54 -4.01 -11.03
N MET A 62 23.17 -3.05 -10.33
CA MET A 62 22.69 -2.61 -9.01
C MET A 62 21.32 -1.94 -9.07
N LEU A 63 21.09 -1.08 -10.07
CA LEU A 63 19.79 -0.44 -10.28
C LEU A 63 18.71 -1.48 -10.65
N MET A 64 19.02 -2.45 -11.51
CA MET A 64 18.09 -3.53 -11.86
C MET A 64 17.76 -4.40 -10.64
N LEU A 65 18.75 -4.75 -9.82
CA LEU A 65 18.53 -5.50 -8.59
C LEU A 65 17.67 -4.71 -7.60
N PHE A 66 17.92 -3.41 -7.46
CA PHE A 66 17.11 -2.53 -6.63
C PHE A 66 15.67 -2.48 -7.13
N ASP A 67 15.45 -2.27 -8.43
CA ASP A 67 14.11 -2.26 -9.03
C ASP A 67 13.39 -3.59 -8.75
N PHE A 68 14.07 -4.71 -8.95
CA PHE A 68 13.51 -6.04 -8.70
C PHE A 68 13.09 -6.26 -7.24
N LEU A 69 13.97 -5.93 -6.28
CA LEU A 69 13.68 -6.06 -4.85
C LEU A 69 12.55 -5.12 -4.43
N PHE A 70 12.59 -3.89 -4.92
CA PHE A 70 11.56 -2.89 -4.69
C PHE A 70 10.20 -3.41 -5.16
N TRP A 71 10.11 -3.91 -6.39
CA TRP A 71 8.86 -4.43 -6.96
C TRP A 71 8.37 -5.69 -6.26
N MET A 72 9.27 -6.56 -5.79
CA MET A 72 8.88 -7.72 -4.98
C MET A 72 8.18 -7.27 -3.69
N VAL A 73 8.72 -6.29 -2.96
CA VAL A 73 8.09 -5.73 -1.77
C VAL A 73 6.77 -5.05 -2.13
N TRP A 74 6.76 -4.25 -3.20
CA TRP A 74 5.60 -3.49 -3.64
C TRP A 74 4.38 -4.36 -3.98
N ILE A 75 4.60 -5.42 -4.77
CA ILE A 75 3.54 -6.36 -5.16
C ILE A 75 3.04 -7.14 -3.96
N ASN A 76 3.93 -7.61 -3.07
CA ASN A 76 3.51 -8.32 -1.85
C ASN A 76 2.71 -7.41 -0.90
N PHE A 77 3.08 -6.14 -0.81
CA PHE A 77 2.33 -5.15 -0.05
C PHE A 77 0.92 -4.92 -0.64
N LEU A 78 0.81 -4.73 -1.95
CA LEU A 78 -0.48 -4.58 -2.64
C LEU A 78 -1.33 -5.84 -2.53
N LEU A 79 -0.73 -7.03 -2.62
CA LEU A 79 -1.42 -8.30 -2.43
C LEU A 79 -1.93 -8.44 -0.99
N GLY A 80 -1.13 -8.06 0.00
CA GLY A 80 -1.56 -8.00 1.39
C GLY A 80 -2.73 -7.03 1.60
N PHE A 81 -2.69 -5.86 0.97
CA PHE A 81 -3.80 -4.90 1.03
C PHE A 81 -5.06 -5.41 0.29
N ALA A 82 -4.91 -6.00 -0.88
CA ALA A 82 -6.00 -6.62 -1.63
C ALA A 82 -6.65 -7.76 -0.81
N ASN A 83 -5.83 -8.53 -0.09
CA ASN A 83 -6.27 -9.56 0.83
C ASN A 83 -7.01 -9.00 2.06
N LEU A 84 -7.02 -7.69 2.32
CA LEU A 84 -7.86 -7.07 3.36
C LEU A 84 -9.23 -6.60 2.82
N ILE A 85 -9.48 -6.67 1.52
CA ILE A 85 -10.74 -6.21 0.92
C ILE A 85 -11.83 -7.27 1.17
N PRO A 86 -13.00 -6.90 1.72
CA PRO A 86 -14.11 -7.84 1.95
C PRO A 86 -14.88 -8.08 0.63
N MET A 87 -14.29 -8.86 -0.27
CA MET A 87 -14.91 -9.29 -1.53
C MET A 87 -14.62 -10.76 -1.77
N ILE A 88 -15.58 -11.47 -2.38
CA ILE A 88 -15.55 -12.92 -2.65
C ILE A 88 -14.63 -13.20 -3.87
N PRO A 89 -13.32 -12.92 -3.77
CA PRO A 89 -12.30 -13.98 -3.65
C PRO A 89 -11.13 -13.69 -2.66
N PHE A 90 -11.21 -12.63 -1.86
CA PHE A 90 -10.17 -12.17 -0.93
C PHE A 90 -10.49 -12.55 0.54
N ASP A 91 -9.50 -13.07 1.28
CA ASP A 91 -9.61 -13.61 2.65
C ASP A 91 -9.91 -12.53 3.72
N GLY A 92 -9.88 -11.25 3.34
CA GLY A 92 -10.06 -10.10 4.22
C GLY A 92 -11.46 -9.96 4.80
N GLY A 93 -12.44 -10.69 4.25
CA GLY A 93 -13.79 -10.73 4.78
C GLY A 93 -13.88 -11.13 6.25
N HIS A 94 -12.99 -12.02 6.73
CA HIS A 94 -12.97 -12.45 8.13
C HIS A 94 -12.20 -11.49 9.05
N ILE A 95 -11.03 -10.99 8.64
CA ILE A 95 -10.22 -10.04 9.44
C ILE A 95 -10.92 -8.67 9.56
N VAL A 96 -11.57 -8.19 8.50
CA VAL A 96 -12.36 -6.95 8.56
C VAL A 96 -13.59 -7.13 9.44
N LYS A 97 -14.25 -8.30 9.39
CA LYS A 97 -15.38 -8.61 10.28
C LYS A 97 -14.95 -8.62 11.75
N ASP A 98 -13.81 -9.21 12.07
CA ASP A 98 -13.29 -9.27 13.44
C ASP A 98 -12.72 -7.92 13.91
N GLY A 99 -12.05 -7.17 13.01
CA GLY A 99 -11.55 -5.82 13.27
C GLY A 99 -12.68 -4.81 13.48
N VAL A 100 -13.71 -4.85 12.64
CA VAL A 100 -14.92 -4.03 12.79
C VAL A 100 -15.70 -4.47 14.02
N HIS A 101 -15.84 -5.77 14.31
CA HIS A 101 -16.50 -6.23 15.54
C HIS A 101 -15.72 -5.80 16.80
N SER A 102 -14.39 -5.79 16.76
CA SER A 102 -13.55 -5.30 17.86
C SER A 102 -13.67 -3.78 18.05
N LEU A 103 -13.69 -3.00 16.97
CA LEU A 103 -13.91 -1.55 17.03
C LEU A 103 -15.35 -1.20 17.44
N LEU A 104 -16.34 -1.91 16.88
CA LEU A 104 -17.74 -1.72 17.17
C LEU A 104 -18.06 -2.17 18.60
N SER A 105 -17.58 -3.31 19.07
CA SER A 105 -17.76 -3.75 20.47
C SER A 105 -17.11 -2.80 21.49
N ARG A 106 -16.06 -2.08 21.10
CA ARG A 106 -15.43 -1.03 21.91
C ARG A 106 -16.25 0.27 21.92
N VAL A 107 -16.99 0.55 20.85
CA VAL A 107 -17.81 1.78 20.66
C VAL A 107 -19.28 1.59 21.10
N THR A 108 -19.86 0.40 20.93
CA THR A 108 -21.28 0.09 21.18
C THR A 108 -21.45 -0.80 22.41
N LYS A 109 -20.96 -0.36 23.57
CA LYS A 109 -21.52 -0.83 24.85
C LYS A 109 -22.98 -0.33 24.96
N GLY A 110 -23.94 -1.10 24.43
CA GLY A 110 -25.35 -1.02 24.86
C GLY A 110 -26.44 -0.69 23.82
N ALA A 111 -26.55 -1.41 22.70
CA ALA A 111 -27.73 -1.29 21.82
C ALA A 111 -28.31 -2.64 21.34
N ASN A 112 -29.65 -2.69 21.29
CA ASN A 112 -30.53 -3.86 21.26
C ASN A 112 -30.45 -4.72 19.97
N PRO A 113 -30.42 -6.07 20.09
CA PRO A 113 -30.13 -7.02 19.00
C PRO A 113 -31.21 -7.14 17.92
N LEU A 114 -32.48 -6.82 18.21
CA LEU A 114 -33.61 -7.12 17.32
C LEU A 114 -33.80 -6.13 16.16
N ARG A 115 -33.21 -4.93 16.20
CA ARG A 115 -33.31 -3.95 15.09
C ARG A 115 -32.24 -4.18 14.02
N ILE A 116 -31.13 -4.79 14.40
CA ILE A 116 -29.93 -4.95 13.57
C ILE A 116 -30.17 -5.99 12.45
N GLU A 117 -30.94 -7.04 12.71
CA GLU A 117 -31.27 -8.07 11.70
C GLU A 117 -32.17 -7.53 10.56
N SER A 118 -33.14 -6.65 10.89
CA SER A 118 -34.03 -6.04 9.89
C SER A 118 -33.33 -5.00 9.00
N LEU A 119 -32.32 -4.30 9.55
CA LEU A 119 -31.46 -3.37 8.83
C LEU A 119 -30.47 -4.12 7.92
N ALA A 120 -29.89 -5.22 8.42
CA ALA A 120 -28.99 -6.07 7.64
C ALA A 120 -29.67 -6.67 6.41
N SER A 121 -30.93 -7.11 6.53
CA SER A 121 -31.69 -7.67 5.39
C SER A 121 -32.04 -6.62 4.32
N ARG A 122 -32.42 -5.39 4.71
CA ARG A 122 -32.69 -4.28 3.78
C ARG A 122 -31.43 -3.73 3.12
N ILE A 123 -30.32 -3.62 3.86
CA ILE A 123 -29.03 -3.17 3.32
C ILE A 123 -28.45 -4.22 2.36
N SER A 124 -28.60 -5.51 2.67
CA SER A 124 -28.19 -6.60 1.78
C SER A 124 -28.88 -6.52 0.41
N SER A 125 -30.20 -6.29 0.38
CA SER A 125 -30.96 -6.13 -0.86
C SER A 125 -30.67 -4.84 -1.63
N MET A 126 -30.22 -3.77 -0.96
CA MET A 126 -29.84 -2.49 -1.61
C MET A 126 -28.37 -2.46 -2.06
N SER A 127 -27.51 -3.33 -1.53
CA SER A 127 -26.08 -3.34 -1.80
C SER A 127 -25.76 -3.62 -3.28
N SER A 128 -26.56 -4.46 -3.95
CA SER A 128 -26.42 -4.74 -5.39
C SER A 128 -26.56 -3.49 -6.26
N PHE A 129 -27.41 -2.54 -5.88
CA PHE A 129 -27.54 -1.27 -6.60
C PHE A 129 -26.38 -0.32 -6.35
N VAL A 130 -25.80 -0.31 -5.15
CA VAL A 130 -24.63 0.53 -4.82
C VAL A 130 -23.39 0.05 -5.57
N VAL A 131 -23.15 -1.27 -5.61
CA VAL A 131 -22.04 -1.86 -6.36
C VAL A 131 -22.22 -1.63 -7.86
N LEU A 132 -23.44 -1.83 -8.39
CA LEU A 132 -23.75 -1.54 -9.79
C LEU A 132 -23.51 -0.05 -10.13
N PHE A 133 -23.91 0.86 -9.24
CA PHE A 133 -23.71 2.29 -9.43
C PHE A 133 -22.22 2.67 -9.41
N ILE A 134 -21.42 2.08 -8.51
CA ILE A 134 -19.98 2.32 -8.41
C ILE A 134 -19.21 1.85 -9.66
N VAL A 135 -19.69 0.79 -10.32
CA VAL A 135 -19.07 0.26 -11.55
C VAL A 135 -19.50 1.05 -12.78
N ILE A 136 -20.77 1.45 -12.86
CA ILE A 136 -21.33 2.14 -14.05
C ILE A 136 -20.89 3.61 -14.12
N LEU A 137 -20.79 4.29 -12.97
CA LEU A 137 -20.47 5.72 -12.91
C LEU A 137 -19.17 6.08 -13.65
N PRO A 138 -18.01 5.41 -13.44
CA PRO A 138 -16.78 5.72 -14.17
C PRO A 138 -16.80 5.30 -15.65
N ILE A 139 -17.73 4.44 -16.07
CA ILE A 139 -17.89 4.04 -17.48
C ILE A 139 -18.71 5.08 -18.26
N ILE A 140 -19.74 5.65 -17.63
CA ILE A 140 -20.65 6.61 -18.27
C ILE A 140 -20.12 8.05 -18.20
N LEU A 141 -19.50 8.46 -17.09
CA LEU A 141 -18.95 9.81 -16.92
C LEU A 141 -18.05 10.28 -18.08
N PRO A 142 -17.06 9.52 -18.57
CA PRO A 142 -16.19 9.94 -19.65
C PRO A 142 -16.86 9.88 -21.04
N ARG A 143 -18.11 9.42 -21.14
CA ARG A 143 -18.89 9.42 -22.40
C ARG A 143 -19.81 10.64 -22.52
N LEU A 144 -20.03 11.38 -21.43
CA LEU A 144 -20.93 12.54 -21.36
C LEU A 144 -20.19 13.89 -21.29
N VAL A 145 -18.87 13.87 -21.10
CA VAL A 145 -17.96 15.02 -21.15
C VAL A 145 -17.12 14.90 -22.41
#